data_AF-A0A7V2JNG6-F1
#
_entry.id   AF-A0A7V2JNG6-F1
#
_cell.length_a   1.000
_cell.length_b   1.000
_cell.length_c   1.000
_cell.angle_alpha   90.00
_cell.angle_beta   90.00
_cell.angle_gamma   90.00
#
_symmetry.space_group_name_H-M   'P 1'
#
loop_
_entity.id
_entity.type
_entity.pdbx_description
1 polymer ?
#
loop_
_entity_poly.entity_id
_entity_poly.type
_entity_poly.pdbx_seq_one_letter_code
_entity_poly.pdbx_strand_id
1 'polypeptide(L)'
;MKRYVVVNQQGDTFAHQHIEEGRVMHSANTGSEEPIVRIIMSGFDSPLLAALEYPGSNNGIRLFMLQTWQTDVDKGNAQACTTVKEVEAPSVSLEEKLGFFVSAALEVYKDRDFKKWARKWLSGEDRSADSARTVYDELEKEREAMATLGDLAAWGESTASDSEEMETHEAAEKLAFDVTKLVAMSTVEPDSEQVFEIIDQLNREVKRLSKKIDLVKLAEEIHSA
;
A
#
# COMPACT_ATOMS: atom_id res chain seq x y z
N MET A 1 -13.14 2.71 -17.89
CA MET A 1 -12.12 2.79 -16.83
C MET A 1 -11.02 1.78 -17.12
N LYS A 2 -9.76 2.14 -16.90
CA LYS A 2 -8.61 1.25 -17.07
C LYS A 2 -8.01 0.96 -15.70
N ARG A 3 -7.77 -0.31 -15.39
CA ARG A 3 -7.16 -0.76 -14.13
C ARG A 3 -6.09 -1.82 -14.40
N TYR A 4 -5.14 -1.93 -13.49
CA TYR A 4 -4.05 -2.90 -13.55
C TYR A 4 -4.07 -3.77 -12.30
N VAL A 5 -3.91 -5.08 -12.47
CA VAL A 5 -3.95 -6.05 -11.38
C VAL A 5 -2.78 -7.01 -11.53
N VAL A 6 -2.00 -7.13 -10.45
CA VAL A 6 -0.91 -8.10 -10.35
C VAL A 6 -1.46 -9.42 -9.83
N VAL A 7 -0.99 -10.51 -10.44
CA VAL A 7 -1.31 -11.88 -10.03
C VAL A 7 -0.05 -12.75 -10.00
N ASN A 8 -0.14 -13.87 -9.30
CA ASN A 8 0.91 -14.88 -9.33
C ASN A 8 0.98 -15.58 -10.71
N GLN A 9 1.92 -16.52 -10.87
CA GLN A 9 2.07 -17.28 -12.12
C GLN A 9 0.79 -18.02 -12.52
N GLN A 10 0.05 -18.52 -11.54
CA GLN A 10 -1.18 -19.28 -11.72
C GLN A 10 -2.37 -18.40 -12.15
N GLY A 11 -2.25 -17.07 -12.09
CA GLY A 11 -3.35 -16.15 -12.41
C GLY A 11 -4.19 -15.75 -11.20
N ASP A 12 -3.75 -16.04 -9.98
CA ASP A 12 -4.46 -15.67 -8.76
C ASP A 12 -3.93 -14.35 -8.18
N THR A 13 -4.87 -13.46 -7.84
CA THR A 13 -4.60 -12.26 -7.05
C THR A 13 -4.21 -12.63 -5.61
N PHE A 14 -3.63 -11.68 -4.87
CA PHE A 14 -3.32 -11.88 -3.45
C PHE A 14 -4.58 -12.19 -2.60
N ALA A 15 -5.75 -11.71 -3.03
CA ALA A 15 -7.04 -12.02 -2.40
C ALA A 15 -7.66 -13.36 -2.89
N HIS A 16 -6.85 -14.24 -3.50
CA HIS A 16 -7.24 -15.56 -4.02
C HIS A 16 -8.36 -15.53 -5.08
N GLN A 17 -8.43 -14.46 -5.85
CA GLN A 17 -9.33 -14.35 -7.00
C GLN A 17 -8.57 -14.66 -8.27
N HIS A 18 -9.10 -15.57 -9.08
CA HIS A 18 -8.47 -15.99 -10.33
C HIS A 18 -8.84 -15.06 -11.50
N ILE A 19 -7.88 -14.78 -12.38
CA ILE A 19 -8.07 -13.99 -13.60
C ILE A 19 -7.33 -14.62 -14.79
N GLU A 20 -7.95 -14.54 -15.96
CA GLU A 20 -7.40 -14.99 -17.24
C GLU A 20 -7.73 -13.99 -18.36
N GLU A 21 -7.00 -14.07 -19.47
CA GLU A 21 -7.27 -13.23 -20.64
C GLU A 21 -8.66 -13.50 -21.21
N GLY A 22 -9.35 -12.45 -21.62
CA GLY A 22 -10.65 -12.60 -22.25
C GLY A 22 -11.54 -11.38 -22.13
N ARG A 23 -12.82 -11.61 -22.39
CA ARG A 23 -13.86 -10.59 -22.27
C ARG A 23 -14.95 -11.12 -21.36
N VAL A 24 -15.25 -10.36 -20.31
CA VAL A 24 -16.24 -10.71 -19.30
C VAL A 24 -17.37 -9.69 -19.35
N MET A 25 -18.61 -10.17 -19.43
CA MET A 25 -19.80 -9.35 -19.24
C MET A 25 -20.24 -9.50 -17.79
N HIS A 26 -20.54 -8.38 -17.14
CA HIS A 26 -21.00 -8.35 -15.75
C HIS A 26 -22.04 -7.25 -15.58
N SER A 27 -22.81 -7.31 -14.49
CA SER A 27 -23.71 -6.19 -14.18
C SER A 27 -22.91 -5.00 -13.68
N ALA A 28 -23.34 -3.80 -14.07
CA ALA A 28 -22.72 -2.53 -13.68
C ALA A 28 -23.19 -2.07 -12.29
N ASN A 29 -24.30 -2.63 -11.79
CA ASN A 29 -24.99 -2.19 -10.57
C ASN A 29 -24.96 -3.22 -9.43
N THR A 30 -24.44 -4.42 -9.67
CA THR A 30 -24.24 -5.38 -8.57
C THR A 30 -23.14 -4.82 -7.70
N GLY A 31 -23.47 -4.54 -6.43
CA GLY A 31 -22.46 -4.35 -5.40
C GLY A 31 -21.48 -5.54 -5.42
N SER A 32 -20.37 -5.39 -4.71
CA SER A 32 -19.14 -6.24 -4.73
C SER A 32 -19.24 -7.78 -4.80
N GLU A 33 -20.39 -8.43 -4.94
CA GLU A 33 -20.55 -9.88 -4.97
C GLU A 33 -19.93 -10.55 -6.21
N GLU A 34 -19.89 -9.88 -7.36
CA GLU A 34 -19.26 -10.45 -8.56
C GLU A 34 -17.71 -10.41 -8.47
N PRO A 35 -16.99 -11.54 -8.68
CA PRO A 35 -15.53 -11.59 -8.57
C PRO A 35 -14.81 -10.57 -9.45
N ILE A 36 -15.26 -10.40 -10.70
CA ILE A 36 -14.64 -9.44 -11.63
C ILE A 36 -14.80 -7.99 -11.16
N VAL A 37 -15.93 -7.65 -10.52
CA VAL A 37 -16.15 -6.32 -9.94
C VAL A 37 -15.20 -6.08 -8.77
N ARG A 38 -14.97 -7.08 -7.91
CA ARG A 38 -13.96 -6.98 -6.83
C ARG A 38 -12.57 -6.75 -7.39
N ILE A 39 -12.18 -7.49 -8.44
CA ILE A 39 -10.88 -7.36 -9.10
C ILE A 39 -10.70 -5.96 -9.70
N ILE A 40 -11.73 -5.43 -10.37
CA ILE A 40 -11.68 -4.06 -10.93
C ILE A 40 -11.51 -3.03 -9.81
N MET A 41 -12.25 -3.18 -8.71
CA MET A 41 -12.22 -2.25 -7.59
C MET A 41 -10.92 -2.31 -6.78
N SER A 42 -10.24 -3.45 -6.77
CA SER A 42 -8.94 -3.62 -6.10
C SER A 42 -7.75 -3.27 -7.01
N GLY A 43 -7.96 -3.14 -8.32
CA GLY A 43 -6.92 -2.77 -9.28
C GLY A 43 -6.47 -1.31 -9.18
N PHE A 44 -5.31 -1.03 -9.76
CA PHE A 44 -4.61 0.25 -9.69
C PHE A 44 -4.70 1.04 -11.00
N ASP A 45 -4.51 2.35 -10.93
CA ASP A 45 -4.54 3.22 -12.12
C ASP A 45 -3.20 3.25 -12.87
N SER A 46 -2.12 2.74 -12.26
CA SER A 46 -0.77 2.64 -12.86
C SER A 46 -0.22 1.21 -12.76
N PRO A 47 0.46 0.70 -13.81
CA PRO A 47 1.09 -0.62 -13.76
C PRO A 47 2.23 -0.69 -12.73
N LEU A 48 2.98 0.40 -12.60
CA LEU A 48 4.09 0.50 -11.65
C LEU A 48 3.58 0.49 -10.20
N LEU A 49 2.52 1.26 -9.92
CA LEU A 49 1.88 1.26 -8.61
C LEU A 49 1.33 -0.13 -8.26
N ALA A 50 0.75 -0.83 -9.24
CA ALA A 50 0.28 -2.19 -9.04
C ALA A 50 1.41 -3.16 -8.62
N ALA A 51 2.59 -3.02 -9.22
CA ALA A 51 3.77 -3.84 -8.90
C ALA A 51 4.40 -3.47 -7.53
N LEU A 52 4.43 -2.18 -7.18
CA LEU A 52 4.92 -1.71 -5.88
C LEU A 52 4.01 -2.14 -4.73
N GLU A 53 2.68 -2.05 -4.92
CA GLU A 53 1.71 -2.43 -3.88
C GLU A 53 1.39 -3.93 -3.86
N TYR A 54 1.97 -4.76 -4.73
CA TYR A 54 1.74 -6.19 -4.66
C TYR A 54 2.35 -6.76 -3.35
N PRO A 55 1.59 -7.43 -2.46
CA PRO A 55 2.14 -7.86 -1.19
C PRO A 55 3.15 -9.01 -1.28
N GLY A 56 3.04 -9.85 -2.30
CA GLY A 56 3.91 -11.02 -2.46
C GLY A 56 5.28 -10.71 -3.08
N SER A 57 6.06 -11.77 -3.30
CA SER A 57 7.30 -11.68 -4.06
C SER A 57 7.03 -11.24 -5.50
N ASN A 58 7.80 -10.28 -5.99
CA ASN A 58 7.71 -9.82 -7.39
C ASN A 58 8.33 -10.82 -8.39
N ASN A 59 8.89 -11.93 -7.91
CA ASN A 59 9.45 -12.96 -8.78
C ASN A 59 8.37 -13.75 -9.51
N GLY A 60 8.30 -13.59 -10.83
CA GLY A 60 7.38 -14.33 -11.68
C GLY A 60 5.92 -13.86 -11.59
N ILE A 61 5.69 -12.62 -11.14
CA ILE A 61 4.36 -12.02 -11.20
C ILE A 61 3.93 -11.77 -12.65
N ARG A 62 2.62 -11.76 -12.87
CA ARG A 62 1.98 -11.39 -14.13
C ARG A 62 1.12 -10.15 -13.90
N LEU A 63 0.99 -9.32 -14.94
CA LEU A 63 0.19 -8.10 -14.86
C LEU A 63 -0.93 -8.14 -15.89
N PHE A 64 -2.15 -7.93 -15.44
CA PHE A 64 -3.32 -7.81 -16.29
C PHE A 64 -3.82 -6.37 -16.34
N MET A 65 -4.12 -5.92 -17.54
CA MET A 65 -4.83 -4.68 -17.82
C MET A 65 -6.31 -4.99 -18.04
N LEU A 66 -7.15 -4.36 -17.21
CA LEU A 66 -8.60 -4.45 -17.25
C LEU A 66 -9.13 -3.15 -17.83
N GLN A 67 -9.86 -3.25 -18.94
CA GLN A 67 -10.55 -2.12 -19.55
C GLN A 67 -12.05 -2.37 -19.50
N THR A 68 -12.75 -1.55 -18.72
CA THR A 68 -14.19 -1.66 -18.48
C THR A 68 -14.94 -0.51 -19.16
N TRP A 69 -16.02 -0.83 -19.86
CA TRP A 69 -16.98 0.13 -20.39
C TRP A 69 -18.41 -0.35 -20.17
N GLN A 70 -19.34 0.58 -20.01
CA GLN A 70 -20.77 0.26 -19.94
C GLN A 70 -21.28 -0.05 -21.34
N THR A 71 -22.09 -1.10 -21.45
CA THR A 71 -22.70 -1.54 -22.71
C THR A 71 -24.18 -1.20 -22.78
N ASP A 72 -24.83 -0.91 -21.65
CA ASP A 72 -26.25 -0.57 -21.59
C ASP A 72 -26.52 0.64 -20.67
N VAL A 73 -27.46 1.51 -21.05
CA VAL A 73 -27.75 2.81 -20.38
C VAL A 73 -29.02 2.72 -19.52
N ASP A 74 -29.77 1.62 -19.60
CA ASP A 74 -30.96 1.43 -18.79
C ASP A 74 -30.61 1.25 -17.31
N LYS A 75 -31.02 2.23 -16.50
CA LYS A 75 -30.68 2.36 -15.07
C LYS A 75 -31.04 1.13 -14.21
N GLY A 76 -31.94 0.27 -14.69
CA GLY A 76 -32.38 -0.94 -13.99
C GLY A 76 -31.57 -2.21 -14.27
N ASN A 77 -30.87 -2.30 -15.42
CA ASN A 77 -30.15 -3.50 -15.90
C ASN A 77 -28.82 -3.16 -16.58
N ALA A 78 -28.17 -2.07 -16.17
CA ALA A 78 -26.93 -1.62 -16.79
C ALA A 78 -25.88 -2.74 -16.79
N GLN A 79 -25.39 -3.12 -17.98
CA GLN A 79 -24.33 -4.10 -18.17
C GLN A 79 -23.01 -3.40 -18.41
N ALA A 80 -21.92 -4.02 -17.96
CA ALA A 80 -20.56 -3.61 -18.22
C ALA A 80 -19.80 -4.75 -18.89
N CYS A 81 -18.93 -4.38 -19.82
CA CYS A 81 -18.00 -5.27 -20.47
C CYS A 81 -16.59 -4.91 -20.00
N THR A 82 -15.86 -5.92 -19.53
CA THR A 82 -14.46 -5.80 -19.15
C THR A 82 -13.62 -6.69 -20.04
N THR A 83 -12.66 -6.11 -20.75
CA THR A 83 -11.59 -6.87 -21.39
C THR A 83 -10.41 -6.98 -20.46
N VAL A 84 -9.93 -8.20 -20.31
CA VAL A 84 -8.73 -8.57 -19.58
C VAL A 84 -7.66 -8.93 -20.60
N LYS A 85 -6.52 -8.23 -20.51
CA LYS A 85 -5.37 -8.46 -21.39
C LYS A 85 -4.10 -8.52 -20.56
N GLU A 86 -3.26 -9.52 -20.79
CA GLU A 86 -1.94 -9.57 -20.17
C GLU A 86 -1.03 -8.48 -20.76
N VAL A 87 -0.29 -7.81 -19.89
CA VAL A 87 0.67 -6.77 -20.24
C VAL A 87 1.98 -7.06 -19.52
N GLU A 88 3.07 -6.46 -20.00
CA GLU A 88 4.36 -6.62 -19.36
C GLU A 88 4.33 -6.04 -17.95
N ALA A 89 4.71 -6.86 -16.96
CA ALA A 89 4.82 -6.45 -15.57
C ALA A 89 6.09 -5.61 -15.38
N PRO A 90 6.00 -4.41 -14.76
CA PRO A 90 7.19 -3.65 -14.39
C PRO A 90 8.11 -4.47 -13.49
N SER A 91 9.41 -4.42 -13.76
CA SER A 91 10.41 -4.99 -12.86
C SER A 91 10.59 -4.02 -11.69
N VAL A 92 10.21 -4.47 -10.50
CA VAL A 92 10.30 -3.69 -9.26
C VAL A 92 11.05 -4.53 -8.24
N SER A 93 12.18 -4.01 -7.78
CA SER A 93 13.00 -4.58 -6.72
C SER A 93 12.34 -4.40 -5.34
N LEU A 94 12.78 -5.20 -4.37
CA LEU A 94 12.38 -5.03 -2.98
C LEU A 94 12.80 -3.64 -2.46
N GLU A 95 13.96 -3.14 -2.88
CA GLU A 95 14.45 -1.82 -2.49
C GLU A 95 13.53 -0.69 -2.97
N GLU A 96 13.08 -0.72 -4.23
CA GLU A 96 12.10 0.24 -4.75
C GLU A 96 10.78 0.15 -3.98
N LYS A 97 10.32 -1.06 -3.63
CA LYS A 97 9.11 -1.25 -2.83
C LYS A 97 9.26 -0.64 -1.42
N LEU A 98 10.38 -0.89 -0.76
CA LEU A 98 10.68 -0.28 0.54
C LEU A 98 10.79 1.25 0.42
N GLY A 99 11.43 1.75 -0.63
CA GLY A 99 11.57 3.18 -0.89
C GLY A 99 10.24 3.87 -1.10
N PHE A 100 9.31 3.22 -1.81
CA PHE A 100 7.94 3.71 -1.95
C PHE A 100 7.27 3.91 -0.59
N PHE A 101 7.33 2.93 0.30
CA PHE A 101 6.71 3.05 1.63
C PHE A 101 7.42 4.07 2.54
N VAL A 102 8.75 4.11 2.53
CA VAL A 102 9.54 5.12 3.26
C VAL A 102 9.20 6.53 2.78
N SER A 103 9.05 6.73 1.47
CA SER A 103 8.66 8.01 0.88
C SER A 103 7.22 8.38 1.26
N ALA A 104 6.28 7.44 1.20
CA ALA A 104 4.91 7.66 1.63
C ALA A 104 4.82 8.07 3.12
N ALA A 105 5.59 7.40 3.99
CA ALA A 105 5.65 7.74 5.41
C ALA A 105 6.31 9.12 5.65
N LEU A 106 7.35 9.48 4.88
CA LEU A 106 8.05 10.76 4.98
C LEU A 106 7.15 11.97 4.68
N GLU A 107 6.18 11.81 3.79
CA GLU A 107 5.21 12.87 3.42
C GLU A 107 4.23 13.20 4.56
N VAL A 108 3.84 12.22 5.37
CA VAL A 108 2.78 12.37 6.38
C VAL A 108 3.30 12.46 7.81
N TYR A 109 4.37 11.75 8.13
CA TYR A 109 4.88 11.67 9.50
C TYR A 109 5.95 12.73 9.74
N LYS A 110 5.73 13.54 10.79
CA LYS A 110 6.47 14.80 10.96
C LYS A 110 7.68 14.73 11.88
N ASP A 111 7.92 13.60 12.53
CA ASP A 111 9.04 13.44 13.46
C ASP A 111 10.40 13.74 12.79
N ARG A 112 11.28 14.37 13.55
CA ARG A 112 12.57 14.87 13.06
C ARG A 112 13.55 13.72 12.81
N ASP A 113 13.60 12.76 13.71
CA ASP A 113 14.63 11.72 13.69
C ASP A 113 14.27 10.65 12.66
N PHE A 114 12.97 10.31 12.54
CA PHE A 114 12.42 9.58 11.40
C PHE A 114 12.71 10.26 10.06
N LYS A 115 12.41 11.56 9.92
CA LYS A 115 12.66 12.31 8.67
C LYS A 115 14.13 12.27 8.25
N LYS A 116 15.03 12.38 9.22
CA LYS A 116 16.47 12.33 8.99
C LYS A 116 16.90 10.95 8.50
N TRP A 117 16.40 9.90 9.14
CA TRP A 117 16.66 8.52 8.72
C TRP A 117 16.08 8.23 7.34
N ALA A 118 14.80 8.52 7.11
CA ALA A 118 14.12 8.27 5.84
C ALA A 118 14.84 8.94 4.66
N ARG A 119 15.32 10.18 4.82
CA ARG A 119 16.10 10.88 3.78
C ARG A 119 17.45 10.21 3.49
N LYS A 120 18.17 9.76 4.52
CA LYS A 120 19.44 9.02 4.35
C LYS A 120 19.22 7.66 3.68
N TRP A 121 18.12 7.00 4.03
CA TRP A 121 17.73 5.72 3.44
C TRP A 121 17.39 5.88 1.96
N LEU A 122 16.56 6.87 1.62
CA LEU A 122 16.14 7.16 0.25
C LEU A 122 17.31 7.62 -0.63
N SER A 123 18.26 8.40 -0.10
CA SER A 123 19.46 8.82 -0.84
C SER A 123 20.51 7.72 -1.01
N GLY A 124 20.33 6.56 -0.36
CA GLY A 124 21.31 5.49 -0.34
C GLY A 124 22.53 5.77 0.56
N GLU A 125 22.52 6.85 1.34
CA GLU A 125 23.59 7.16 2.30
C GLU A 125 23.68 6.10 3.41
N ASP A 126 22.54 5.62 3.90
CA ASP A 126 22.47 4.56 4.91
C ASP A 126 21.17 3.74 4.79
N ARG A 127 21.30 2.54 4.22
CA ARG A 127 20.21 1.54 4.09
C ARG A 127 20.39 0.34 5.02
N SER A 128 21.18 0.50 6.08
CA SER A 128 21.48 -0.61 6.99
C SER A 128 20.25 -1.01 7.82
N ALA A 129 20.20 -2.30 8.18
CA ALA A 129 19.20 -2.82 9.12
C ALA A 129 19.29 -2.13 10.49
N ASP A 130 20.53 -1.87 10.94
CA ASP A 130 20.81 -1.27 12.25
C ASP A 130 20.27 0.16 12.36
N SER A 131 20.36 0.96 11.29
CA SER A 131 19.80 2.31 11.29
C SER A 131 18.27 2.29 11.34
N ALA A 132 17.62 1.39 10.60
CA ALA A 132 16.18 1.19 10.66
C ALA A 132 15.72 0.71 12.04
N ARG A 133 16.47 -0.22 12.65
CA ARG A 133 16.19 -0.75 13.99
C ARG A 133 16.32 0.31 15.08
N THR A 134 17.29 1.21 14.96
CA THR A 134 17.46 2.32 15.91
C THR A 134 16.22 3.21 15.93
N VAL A 135 15.69 3.59 14.76
CA VAL A 135 14.48 4.40 14.67
C VAL A 135 13.24 3.62 15.13
N TYR A 136 13.15 2.34 14.78
CA TYR A 136 12.07 1.47 15.26
C TYR A 136 12.01 1.43 16.79
N ASP A 137 13.15 1.20 17.46
CA ASP A 137 13.23 1.13 18.92
C ASP A 137 12.90 2.49 19.58
N GLU A 138 13.17 3.60 18.91
CA GLU A 138 12.79 4.96 19.37
C GLU A 138 11.28 5.19 19.25
N LEU A 139 10.67 4.85 18.12
CA LEU A 139 9.23 4.94 17.91
C LEU A 139 8.44 4.03 18.86
N GLU A 140 8.96 2.83 19.13
CA GLU A 140 8.35 1.90 20.09
C GLU A 140 8.30 2.50 21.50
N LYS A 141 9.41 3.09 21.95
CA LYS A 141 9.48 3.79 23.26
C LYS A 141 8.55 4.98 23.32
N GLU A 142 8.47 5.77 22.26
CA GLU A 142 7.56 6.93 22.20
C GLU A 142 6.10 6.48 22.31
N ARG A 143 5.73 5.43 21.58
CA ARG A 143 4.38 4.85 21.62
C ARG A 143 4.03 4.27 22.99
N GLU A 144 4.96 3.56 23.63
CA GLU A 144 4.78 3.07 25.00
C GLU A 144 4.62 4.22 26.00
N ALA A 145 5.45 5.26 25.90
CA ALA A 145 5.34 6.45 26.74
C ALA A 145 4.00 7.17 26.54
N MET A 146 3.54 7.32 25.30
CA MET A 146 2.23 7.91 24.99
C MET A 146 1.08 7.05 25.53
N ALA A 147 1.16 5.72 25.45
CA ALA A 147 0.15 4.83 26.03
C ALA A 147 0.05 5.03 27.56
N THR A 148 1.19 5.11 28.27
CA THR A 148 1.18 5.38 29.72
C THR A 148 0.61 6.75 30.08
N LEU A 149 0.87 7.77 29.25
CA LEU A 149 0.28 9.10 29.39
C LEU A 149 -1.23 9.07 29.12
N GLY A 150 -1.68 8.32 28.12
CA GLY A 150 -3.09 8.10 27.80
C GLY A 150 -3.84 7.45 28.95
N ASP A 151 -3.26 6.42 29.56
CA ASP A 151 -3.82 5.76 30.74
C ASP A 151 -3.98 6.73 31.92
N LEU A 152 -3.03 7.64 32.13
CA LEU A 152 -3.12 8.69 33.15
C LEU A 152 -4.15 9.77 32.78
N ALA A 153 -4.20 10.17 31.50
CA ALA A 153 -5.11 11.19 30.99
C ALA A 153 -6.57 10.71 30.94
N ALA A 154 -6.83 9.40 30.83
CA ALA A 154 -8.16 8.82 30.93
C ALA A 154 -8.83 9.03 32.30
N TRP A 155 -8.04 9.32 33.35
CA TRP A 155 -8.55 9.77 34.65
C TRP A 155 -8.87 11.27 34.71
N GLY A 156 -8.50 12.02 33.67
CA GLY A 156 -8.79 13.45 33.50
C GLY A 156 -9.93 13.70 32.51
N GLU A 157 -10.67 14.78 32.70
CA GLU A 157 -11.80 15.17 31.86
C GLU A 157 -11.31 15.54 30.45
N SER A 158 -11.67 14.72 29.45
CA SER A 158 -11.24 14.89 28.06
C SER A 158 -11.92 16.09 27.40
N THR A 159 -11.12 16.95 26.77
CA THR A 159 -11.62 17.95 25.82
C THR A 159 -11.61 17.33 24.43
N ALA A 160 -12.79 17.29 23.79
CA ALA A 160 -12.96 16.81 22.42
C ALA A 160 -12.29 17.80 21.44
N SER A 161 -10.99 17.66 21.25
CA SER A 161 -10.27 18.25 20.11
C SER A 161 -10.49 17.38 18.86
N ASP A 162 -10.53 18.02 17.69
CA ASP A 162 -10.92 17.46 16.39
C ASP A 162 -10.39 16.03 16.15
N SER A 163 -11.31 15.07 16.14
CA SER A 163 -11.02 13.64 16.01
C SER A 163 -10.30 13.28 14.71
N GLU A 164 -10.56 14.02 13.63
CA GLU A 164 -9.96 13.76 12.32
C GLU A 164 -8.45 14.04 12.30
N GLU A 165 -7.98 15.11 12.96
CA GLU A 165 -6.54 15.40 13.00
C GLU A 165 -5.79 14.33 13.80
N MET A 166 -6.38 13.89 14.92
CA MET A 166 -5.84 12.83 15.76
C MET A 166 -5.79 11.49 15.03
N GLU A 167 -6.87 11.09 14.35
CA GLU A 167 -6.89 9.86 13.54
C GLU A 167 -5.82 9.90 12.43
N THR A 168 -5.61 11.05 11.80
CA THR A 168 -4.57 11.16 10.76
C THR A 168 -3.16 11.14 11.32
N HIS A 169 -2.96 11.67 12.53
CA HIS A 169 -1.68 11.58 13.23
C HIS A 169 -1.37 10.13 13.60
N GLU A 170 -2.33 9.43 14.21
CA GLU A 170 -2.20 8.01 14.58
C GLU A 170 -1.93 7.13 13.36
N ALA A 171 -2.62 7.37 12.24
CA ALA A 171 -2.38 6.66 11.00
C ALA A 171 -0.98 6.93 10.42
N ALA A 172 -0.47 8.16 10.52
CA ALA A 172 0.87 8.51 10.04
C ALA A 172 1.98 7.90 10.93
N GLU A 173 1.78 7.90 12.25
CA GLU A 173 2.68 7.26 13.21
C GLU A 173 2.73 5.75 12.99
N LYS A 174 1.56 5.12 12.84
CA LYS A 174 1.47 3.69 12.56
C LYS A 174 2.19 3.31 11.28
N LEU A 175 2.00 4.10 10.21
CA LEU A 175 2.70 3.90 8.95
C LEU A 175 4.22 3.99 9.14
N ALA A 176 4.72 5.01 9.84
CA ALA A 176 6.16 5.16 10.10
C ALA A 176 6.75 3.99 10.90
N PHE A 177 6.01 3.52 11.90
CA PHE A 177 6.37 2.37 12.72
C PHE A 177 6.43 1.07 11.90
N ASP A 178 5.39 0.77 11.13
CA ASP A 178 5.33 -0.47 10.33
C ASP A 178 6.36 -0.46 9.19
N VAL A 179 6.66 0.71 8.60
CA VAL A 179 7.72 0.85 7.58
C VAL A 179 9.11 0.60 8.16
N THR A 180 9.43 1.20 9.31
CA THR A 180 10.76 0.98 9.95
C THR A 180 10.93 -0.47 10.35
N LYS A 181 9.88 -1.11 10.88
CA LYS A 181 9.83 -2.54 11.15
C LYS A 181 10.09 -3.36 9.88
N LEU A 182 9.38 -3.05 8.79
CA LEU A 182 9.52 -3.74 7.50
C LEU A 182 10.97 -3.66 6.99
N VAL A 183 11.58 -2.46 6.99
CA VAL A 183 12.95 -2.27 6.53
C VAL A 183 13.94 -3.05 7.40
N ALA A 184 13.77 -3.04 8.73
CA ALA A 184 14.62 -3.79 9.64
C ALA A 184 14.50 -5.32 9.45
N MET A 185 13.30 -5.83 9.15
CA MET A 185 13.07 -7.27 8.93
C MET A 185 13.51 -7.74 7.54
N SER A 186 13.17 -6.99 6.49
CA SER A 186 13.44 -7.35 5.09
C SER A 186 14.93 -7.39 4.73
N THR A 187 15.76 -6.69 5.50
CA THR A 187 17.22 -6.76 5.37
C THR A 187 17.83 -8.05 5.92
N VAL A 188 17.07 -8.80 6.75
CA VAL A 188 17.50 -10.08 7.33
C VAL A 188 16.78 -11.26 6.66
N GLU A 189 15.46 -11.18 6.50
CA GLU A 189 14.61 -12.26 5.97
C GLU A 189 13.59 -11.71 4.94
N PRO A 190 14.05 -11.37 3.71
CA PRO A 190 13.23 -10.67 2.71
C PRO A 190 12.03 -11.47 2.17
N ASP A 191 12.09 -12.79 2.20
CA ASP A 191 11.06 -13.69 1.65
C ASP A 191 10.19 -14.36 2.73
N SER A 192 10.16 -13.81 3.95
CA SER A 192 9.32 -14.34 5.04
C SER A 192 7.85 -13.97 4.84
N GLU A 193 6.93 -14.85 5.27
CA GLU A 193 5.49 -14.60 5.24
C GLU A 193 5.12 -13.32 6.02
N GLN A 194 5.82 -13.07 7.12
CA GLN A 194 5.65 -11.88 7.95
C GLN A 194 5.96 -10.58 7.18
N VAL A 195 6.95 -10.59 6.28
CA VAL A 195 7.25 -9.43 5.42
C VAL A 195 6.06 -9.13 4.50
N PHE A 196 5.46 -10.16 3.89
CA PHE A 196 4.30 -9.99 3.01
C PHE A 196 3.05 -9.50 3.75
N GLU A 197 2.83 -9.98 4.98
CA GLU A 197 1.74 -9.50 5.86
C GLU A 197 1.91 -8.02 6.21
N ILE A 198 3.14 -7.61 6.56
CA ILE A 198 3.42 -6.20 6.87
C ILE A 198 3.24 -5.32 5.62
N ILE A 199 3.68 -5.77 4.44
CA ILE A 199 3.45 -5.03 3.18
C ILE A 199 1.94 -4.87 2.92
N ASP A 200 1.15 -5.93 3.08
CA ASP A 200 -0.31 -5.87 2.92
C ASP A 200 -0.97 -4.90 3.94
N GLN A 201 -0.47 -4.87 5.18
CA GLN A 201 -0.89 -3.88 6.17
C GLN A 201 -0.54 -2.44 5.76
N LEU A 202 0.70 -2.20 5.33
CA LEU A 202 1.15 -0.89 4.85
C LEU A 202 0.34 -0.41 3.65
N ASN A 203 0.03 -1.28 2.70
CA ASN A 203 -0.84 -0.94 1.56
C ASN A 203 -2.20 -0.40 2.01
N ARG A 204 -2.80 -1.00 3.05
CA ARG A 204 -4.07 -0.50 3.61
C ARG A 204 -3.92 0.87 4.25
N GLU A 205 -2.81 1.11 4.95
CA GLU A 205 -2.53 2.37 5.63
C GLU A 205 -2.26 3.51 4.65
N VAL A 206 -1.40 3.25 3.67
CA VAL A 206 -1.13 4.17 2.56
C VAL A 206 -2.41 4.51 1.81
N LYS A 207 -3.29 3.53 1.54
CA LYS A 207 -4.61 3.78 0.92
C LYS A 207 -5.50 4.68 1.77
N ARG A 208 -5.50 4.54 3.10
CA ARG A 208 -6.25 5.45 3.99
C ARG A 208 -5.74 6.88 3.89
N LEU A 209 -4.43 7.04 3.68
CA LEU A 209 -3.75 8.33 3.57
C LEU A 209 -3.66 8.88 2.14
N SER A 210 -4.18 8.16 1.14
CA SER A 210 -4.16 8.55 -0.28
C SER A 210 -4.81 9.90 -0.60
N LYS A 211 -5.67 10.42 0.28
CA LYS A 211 -6.21 11.79 0.15
C LYS A 211 -5.17 12.89 0.39
N LYS A 212 -4.10 12.57 1.11
CA LYS A 212 -3.00 13.48 1.47
C LYS A 212 -1.73 13.22 0.67
N ILE A 213 -1.62 12.07 0.00
CA ILE A 213 -0.41 11.62 -0.70
C ILE A 213 -0.74 11.26 -2.15
N ASP A 214 0.02 11.79 -3.10
CA ASP A 214 -0.04 11.35 -4.50
C ASP A 214 0.82 10.10 -4.71
N LEU A 215 0.20 8.93 -4.59
CA LEU A 215 0.89 7.64 -4.68
C LEU A 215 1.46 7.35 -6.06
N VAL A 216 0.85 7.87 -7.13
CA VAL A 216 1.36 7.67 -8.49
C VAL A 216 2.63 8.46 -8.68
N LYS A 217 2.65 9.73 -8.24
CA LYS A 217 3.85 10.57 -8.28
C LYS A 217 5.00 9.95 -7.49
N LEU A 218 4.72 9.45 -6.28
CA LEU A 218 5.76 8.80 -5.45
C LEU A 218 6.31 7.53 -6.11
N ALA A 219 5.45 6.70 -6.70
CA ALA A 219 5.88 5.51 -7.44
C ALA A 219 6.82 5.88 -8.59
N GLU A 220 6.49 6.91 -9.36
CA GLU A 220 7.32 7.40 -10.48
C GLU A 220 8.67 7.95 -10.02
N GLU A 221 8.70 8.71 -8.92
CA GLU A 221 9.94 9.26 -8.34
C GLU A 221 10.90 8.16 -7.90
N ILE A 222 10.38 7.10 -7.27
CA ILE A 222 11.20 5.99 -6.78
C ILE A 222 11.76 5.14 -7.94
N HIS A 223 10.95 4.85 -8.94
CA HIS A 223 11.39 4.03 -10.08
C HIS A 223 12.35 4.77 -11.03
N SER A 224 12.39 6.10 -10.95
CA SER A 224 13.28 6.94 -11.76
C SER A 224 14.62 7.26 -11.07
N ALA A 225 14.77 6.93 -9.79
CA ALA A 225 15.92 7.24 -8.95
C ALA A 225 17.01 6.17 -9.03
#